data_AF-A0A7J3Q9S1-F1
#
_entry.id   AF-A0A7J3Q9S1-F1
#
_cell.length_a   1.000
_cell.length_b   1.000
_cell.length_c   1.000
_cell.angle_alpha   90.00
_cell.angle_beta   90.00
_cell.angle_gamma   90.00
#
_symmetry.space_group_name_H-M   'P 1'
#
loop_
_entity.id
_entity.type
_entity.pdbx_description
1 polymer ?
#
loop_
_entity_poly.entity_id
_entity_poly.type
_entity_poly.pdbx_seq_one_letter_code
_entity_poly.pdbx_strand_id
1 'polypeptide(L)'
;MTYCRPQVIVSEWLDMGMKLLKIDPLYEGVLLNRIGRFVVSVKMGNEIVLAHNTNTGRLLDILVPGRRVLLSRTESRIKYRLVGVEDVIRECFNVVDVRTQARAFEESIKLGLLPYFRECYIVKRNPSVGRSRLDYLLRCGSSDVFVETKSAVMRGPRGEAMYPDCETSRGRRHIAVLAELASSGIAAYLVFVSAVCSAKCFRPNEGGDKEIPRLLHEAMGRGVIVKSISIYMNDSGEVFLSDPDVPLCLGDDLQL
;
A
#
# COMPACT_ATOMS: atom_id res chain seq x y z
N MET A 1 -35.41 -30.81 10.52
CA MET A 1 -34.91 -30.26 9.25
C MET A 1 -33.70 -29.41 9.55
N THR A 2 -32.53 -30.03 9.47
CA THR A 2 -31.24 -29.48 9.89
C THR A 2 -30.62 -28.77 8.68
N TYR A 3 -30.48 -27.45 8.76
CA TYR A 3 -29.75 -26.69 7.75
C TYR A 3 -28.25 -26.99 7.91
N CYS A 4 -27.71 -27.82 7.02
CA CYS A 4 -26.27 -27.98 6.85
C CYS A 4 -25.67 -26.65 6.39
N ARG A 5 -24.92 -25.98 7.27
CA ARG A 5 -23.93 -24.99 6.85
C ARG A 5 -22.75 -25.75 6.23
N PRO A 6 -22.24 -25.37 5.05
CA PRO A 6 -20.94 -25.86 4.63
C PRO A 6 -19.89 -25.23 5.55
N GLN A 7 -19.37 -26.03 6.47
CA GLN A 7 -18.37 -25.67 7.47
C GLN A 7 -16.96 -26.10 7.02
N VAL A 8 -16.71 -26.05 5.72
CA VAL A 8 -15.44 -26.44 5.10
C VAL A 8 -15.10 -25.33 4.11
N ILE A 9 -13.81 -24.95 4.01
CA ILE A 9 -13.25 -23.85 3.19
C ILE A 9 -13.13 -22.49 3.93
N VAL A 10 -12.59 -22.48 5.16
CA VAL A 10 -12.03 -21.24 5.76
C VAL A 10 -10.70 -21.51 6.46
N SER A 11 -10.49 -22.73 6.97
CA SER A 11 -9.35 -23.08 7.82
C SER A 11 -8.05 -23.45 7.08
N GLU A 12 -8.06 -23.60 5.75
CA GLU A 12 -6.86 -23.85 4.94
C GLU A 12 -6.43 -22.63 4.08
N TRP A 13 -7.16 -21.50 4.19
CA TRP A 13 -6.96 -20.29 3.38
C TRP A 13 -6.04 -19.26 4.02
N LEU A 14 -5.63 -19.48 5.27
CA LEU A 14 -4.98 -18.48 6.11
C LEU A 14 -3.45 -18.45 6.00
N ASP A 15 -2.83 -19.37 5.24
CA ASP A 15 -1.36 -19.42 5.09
C ASP A 15 -0.83 -18.90 3.73
N MET A 16 -1.70 -18.70 2.73
CA MET A 16 -1.29 -18.20 1.41
C MET A 16 -2.31 -17.16 0.94
N GLY A 17 -1.91 -15.88 0.89
CA GLY A 17 -2.80 -14.78 0.49
C GLY A 17 -3.46 -14.99 -0.88
N MET A 18 -4.43 -14.14 -1.22
CA MET A 18 -5.12 -14.22 -2.52
C MET A 18 -4.26 -13.58 -3.62
N LYS A 19 -3.94 -14.32 -4.67
CA LYS A 19 -3.19 -13.79 -5.82
C LYS A 19 -4.01 -12.70 -6.52
N LEU A 20 -3.41 -11.51 -6.65
CA LEU A 20 -4.03 -10.36 -7.31
C LEU A 20 -3.54 -10.25 -8.76
N LEU A 21 -2.22 -10.16 -8.94
CA LEU A 21 -1.63 -9.91 -10.25
C LEU A 21 -0.26 -10.58 -10.35
N LYS A 22 0.26 -10.66 -11.57
CA LYS A 22 1.64 -11.08 -11.84
C LYS A 22 2.38 -9.96 -12.57
N ILE A 23 3.60 -9.69 -12.14
CA ILE A 23 4.56 -8.85 -12.87
C ILE A 23 5.48 -9.79 -13.64
N ASP A 24 5.48 -9.67 -14.95
CA ASP A 24 6.26 -10.52 -15.86
C ASP A 24 6.56 -9.71 -17.14
N PRO A 25 7.80 -9.75 -17.68
CA PRO A 25 8.99 -10.34 -17.10
C PRO A 25 9.51 -9.58 -15.86
N LEU A 26 10.14 -10.32 -14.95
CA LEU A 26 10.95 -9.79 -13.86
C LEU A 26 12.44 -10.08 -14.07
N TYR A 27 13.25 -9.15 -13.58
CA TYR A 27 14.70 -9.25 -13.56
C TYR A 27 15.20 -9.12 -12.12
N GLU A 28 15.98 -10.09 -11.68
CA GLU A 28 16.56 -10.10 -10.34
C GLU A 28 17.91 -9.36 -10.32
N GLY A 29 18.20 -8.69 -9.22
CA GLY A 29 19.52 -8.12 -8.97
C GLY A 29 19.77 -7.86 -7.50
N VAL A 30 20.90 -7.23 -7.22
CA VAL A 30 21.32 -6.83 -5.88
C VAL A 30 21.37 -5.32 -5.81
N LEU A 31 20.66 -4.72 -4.86
CA LEU A 31 20.68 -3.28 -4.63
C LEU A 31 22.11 -2.86 -4.25
N LEU A 32 22.69 -1.94 -5.02
CA LEU A 32 24.01 -1.39 -4.70
C LEU A 32 23.87 -0.14 -3.87
N ASN A 33 23.19 0.88 -4.42
CA ASN A 33 23.03 2.17 -3.76
C ASN A 33 21.73 2.86 -4.17
N ARG A 34 21.21 3.69 -3.28
CA ARG A 34 20.20 4.69 -3.63
C ARG A 34 20.91 5.97 -4.08
N ILE A 35 20.91 6.22 -5.39
CA ILE A 35 21.58 7.40 -5.98
C ILE A 35 20.82 8.69 -5.66
N GLY A 36 19.49 8.62 -5.58
CA GLY A 36 18.65 9.76 -5.22
C GLY A 36 17.23 9.34 -4.88
N ARG A 37 16.32 10.32 -4.82
CA ARG A 37 14.92 10.05 -4.46
C ARG A 37 14.27 9.05 -5.42
N PHE A 38 14.54 9.15 -6.71
CA PHE A 38 13.85 8.42 -7.77
C PHE A 38 14.71 7.40 -8.51
N VAL A 39 15.97 7.19 -8.09
CA VAL A 39 16.90 6.31 -8.82
C VAL A 39 17.73 5.48 -7.84
N VAL A 40 17.83 4.19 -8.12
CA VAL A 40 18.73 3.24 -7.47
C VAL A 40 19.67 2.62 -8.51
N SER A 41 20.86 2.20 -8.09
CA SER A 41 21.74 1.32 -8.87
C SER A 41 21.61 -0.12 -8.38
N VAL A 42 21.59 -1.05 -9.32
CA VAL A 42 21.38 -2.48 -9.06
C VAL A 42 22.41 -3.26 -9.87
N LYS A 43 23.08 -4.23 -9.22
CA LYS A 43 23.90 -5.21 -9.91
C LYS A 43 22.98 -6.32 -10.45
N MET A 44 22.94 -6.48 -11.77
CA MET A 44 22.10 -7.46 -12.45
C MET A 44 23.02 -8.31 -13.34
N GLY A 45 23.27 -9.55 -12.91
CA GLY A 45 24.35 -10.38 -13.48
C GLY A 45 25.72 -9.68 -13.33
N ASN A 46 26.39 -9.44 -14.46
CA ASN A 46 27.69 -8.76 -14.52
C ASN A 46 27.58 -7.25 -14.78
N GLU A 47 26.37 -6.71 -14.94
CA GLU A 47 26.15 -5.30 -15.26
C GLU A 47 25.63 -4.51 -14.05
N ILE A 48 25.89 -3.20 -14.06
CA ILE A 48 25.23 -2.25 -13.15
C ILE A 48 24.18 -1.50 -13.96
N VAL A 49 22.92 -1.63 -13.55
CA VAL A 49 21.79 -0.96 -14.17
C VAL A 49 21.20 0.08 -13.24
N LEU A 50 20.58 1.10 -13.82
CA LEU A 50 19.76 2.06 -13.09
C LEU A 50 18.31 1.62 -13.11
N ALA A 51 17.64 1.72 -11.96
CA ALA A 51 16.21 1.48 -11.85
C ALA A 51 15.49 2.68 -11.23
N HIS A 52 14.33 3.01 -11.77
CA HIS A 52 13.47 4.05 -11.26
C HIS A 52 12.76 3.57 -9.98
N ASN A 53 12.88 4.35 -8.92
CA ASN A 53 12.10 4.21 -7.70
C ASN A 53 10.89 5.16 -7.77
N THR A 54 9.69 4.61 -7.87
CA THR A 54 8.44 5.39 -7.95
C THR A 54 7.97 5.91 -6.58
N ASN A 55 8.56 5.42 -5.50
CA ASN A 55 8.19 5.80 -4.15
C ASN A 55 8.96 7.05 -3.71
N THR A 56 8.22 8.09 -3.34
CA THR A 56 8.78 9.36 -2.89
C THR A 56 9.34 9.33 -1.48
N GLY A 57 9.13 8.25 -0.72
CA GLY A 57 9.62 8.08 0.64
C GLY A 57 11.15 7.90 0.73
N ARG A 58 11.68 8.03 1.94
CA ARG A 58 13.10 7.79 2.28
C ARG A 58 13.50 6.31 2.34
N LEU A 59 12.58 5.39 2.60
CA LEU A 59 12.77 3.93 2.52
C LEU A 59 14.13 3.43 3.08
N LEU A 60 14.62 4.01 4.18
CA LEU A 60 16.00 3.77 4.64
C LEU A 60 16.20 2.36 5.19
N ASP A 61 15.13 1.79 5.74
CA ASP A 61 15.03 0.44 6.26
C ASP A 61 14.81 -0.61 5.17
N ILE A 62 14.33 -0.20 3.99
CA ILE A 62 14.04 -1.09 2.86
C ILE A 62 15.14 -1.06 1.81
N LEU A 63 15.59 0.13 1.38
CA LEU A 63 16.60 0.32 0.33
C LEU A 63 18.03 0.18 0.89
N VAL A 64 18.31 -0.96 1.51
CA VAL A 64 19.60 -1.29 2.10
C VAL A 64 20.51 -1.97 1.06
N PRO A 65 21.74 -1.49 0.83
CA PRO A 65 22.71 -2.16 -0.03
C PRO A 65 22.89 -3.65 0.30
N GLY A 66 23.03 -4.48 -0.73
CA GLY A 66 23.17 -5.93 -0.61
C GLY A 66 21.85 -6.71 -0.64
N ARG A 67 20.69 -6.04 -0.55
CA ARG A 67 19.37 -6.70 -0.64
C ARG A 67 19.09 -7.19 -2.05
N ARG A 68 18.47 -8.37 -2.18
CA ARG A 68 17.91 -8.81 -3.46
C ARG A 68 16.74 -7.91 -3.85
N VAL A 69 16.62 -7.64 -5.14
CA VAL A 69 15.57 -6.78 -5.69
C VAL A 69 15.00 -7.38 -6.95
N LEU A 70 13.73 -7.05 -7.20
CA LEU A 70 13.01 -7.41 -8.40
C LEU A 70 12.72 -6.16 -9.22
N LEU A 71 13.10 -6.21 -10.50
CA LEU A 71 12.96 -5.13 -11.46
C LEU A 71 12.00 -5.52 -12.57
N SER A 72 11.24 -4.55 -13.05
CA SER A 72 10.43 -4.68 -14.27
C SER A 72 10.93 -3.71 -15.33
N ARG A 73 10.92 -4.12 -16.60
CA ARG A 73 11.38 -3.30 -17.70
C ARG A 73 10.37 -2.19 -18.03
N THR A 74 10.87 -1.05 -18.48
CA THR A 74 10.08 0.12 -18.87
C THR A 74 10.58 0.74 -20.17
N GLU A 75 9.69 1.41 -20.89
CA GLU A 75 10.00 2.14 -22.14
C GLU A 75 10.59 3.55 -21.89
N SER A 76 10.99 3.86 -20.66
CA SER A 76 11.57 5.15 -20.28
C SER A 76 13.10 5.16 -20.42
N ARG A 77 13.71 6.36 -20.34
CA ARG A 77 15.18 6.54 -20.36
C ARG A 77 15.90 5.64 -19.35
N ILE A 78 15.36 5.52 -18.14
CA ILE A 78 15.77 4.48 -17.18
C ILE A 78 14.94 3.25 -17.55
N LYS A 79 15.63 2.22 -18.05
CA LYS A 79 15.02 1.01 -18.65
C LYS A 79 14.39 0.05 -17.64
N TYR A 80 14.68 0.24 -16.35
CA TYR A 80 14.16 -0.61 -15.28
C TYR A 80 13.42 0.23 -14.26
N ARG A 81 12.47 -0.41 -13.58
CA ARG A 81 11.76 0.11 -12.42
C ARG A 81 11.91 -0.89 -11.30
N LEU A 82 12.24 -0.39 -10.11
CA LEU A 82 12.29 -1.19 -8.89
C LEU A 82 10.87 -1.55 -8.48
N VAL A 83 10.56 -2.85 -8.41
CA VAL A 83 9.23 -3.38 -8.05
C VAL A 83 9.22 -3.83 -6.61
N GLY A 84 10.16 -4.71 -6.26
CA GLY A 84 10.22 -5.37 -4.97
C GLY A 84 11.63 -5.36 -4.39
N VAL A 85 11.70 -5.36 -3.06
CA VAL A 85 12.94 -5.49 -2.30
C VAL A 85 12.75 -6.61 -1.30
N GLU A 86 13.72 -7.50 -1.21
CA GLU A 86 13.69 -8.67 -0.34
C GLU A 86 13.40 -8.26 1.11
N ASP A 87 12.46 -8.95 1.73
CA ASP A 87 12.14 -8.78 3.13
C ASP A 87 13.19 -9.45 4.03
N VAL A 88 13.36 -8.90 5.22
CA VAL A 88 14.41 -9.32 6.16
C VAL A 88 13.95 -10.42 7.11
N ILE A 89 12.63 -10.66 7.18
CA ILE A 89 11.98 -11.55 8.14
C ILE A 89 11.39 -12.78 7.44
N ARG A 90 10.87 -12.61 6.22
CA ARG A 90 10.26 -13.69 5.45
C ARG A 90 10.84 -13.79 4.04
N GLU A 91 10.75 -14.99 3.47
CA GLU A 91 11.13 -15.28 2.08
C GLU A 91 10.10 -14.71 1.10
N CYS A 92 10.12 -13.39 0.93
CA CYS A 92 9.22 -12.63 0.07
C CYS A 92 9.83 -11.26 -0.25
N PHE A 93 9.12 -10.48 -1.05
CA PHE A 93 9.51 -9.13 -1.43
C PHE A 93 8.47 -8.10 -0.97
N ASN A 94 8.97 -7.06 -0.31
CA ASN A 94 8.23 -5.84 0.00
C ASN A 94 7.97 -5.08 -1.32
N VAL A 95 6.71 -4.74 -1.61
CA VAL A 95 6.32 -4.11 -2.88
C VAL A 95 6.51 -2.60 -2.76
N VAL A 96 7.70 -2.10 -3.12
CA VAL A 96 8.04 -0.67 -2.98
C VAL A 96 7.45 0.20 -4.10
N ASP A 97 7.10 -0.39 -5.24
CA ASP A 97 6.53 0.35 -6.36
C ASP A 97 5.06 0.75 -6.12
N VAL A 98 4.82 2.06 -6.00
CA VAL A 98 3.47 2.59 -5.77
C VAL A 98 2.51 2.32 -6.93
N ARG A 99 3.01 2.06 -8.16
CA ARG A 99 2.15 1.70 -9.30
C ARG A 99 1.65 0.26 -9.19
N THR A 100 2.49 -0.67 -8.78
CA THR A 100 2.11 -2.05 -8.47
C THR A 100 1.16 -2.08 -7.27
N GLN A 101 1.42 -1.28 -6.22
CA GLN A 101 0.50 -1.15 -5.09
C GLN A 101 -0.89 -0.65 -5.53
N ALA A 102 -0.95 0.39 -6.38
CA ALA A 102 -2.20 0.89 -6.93
C ALA A 102 -2.95 -0.18 -7.74
N ARG A 103 -2.25 -0.89 -8.65
CA ARG A 103 -2.85 -2.00 -9.42
C ARG A 103 -3.34 -3.14 -8.53
N ALA A 104 -2.61 -3.46 -7.47
CA ALA A 104 -3.03 -4.47 -6.49
C ALA A 104 -4.31 -4.02 -5.76
N PHE A 105 -4.39 -2.76 -5.33
CA PHE A 105 -5.61 -2.21 -4.74
C PHE A 105 -6.80 -2.28 -5.72
N GLU A 106 -6.61 -1.86 -6.97
CA GLU A 106 -7.65 -1.93 -8.01
C GLU A 106 -8.15 -3.35 -8.25
N GLU A 107 -7.25 -4.33 -8.31
CA GLU A 107 -7.63 -5.72 -8.50
C GLU A 107 -8.35 -6.30 -7.27
N SER A 108 -7.95 -5.91 -6.05
CA SER A 108 -8.66 -6.28 -4.82
C SER A 108 -10.10 -5.77 -4.79
N ILE A 109 -10.35 -4.56 -5.31
CA ILE A 109 -11.72 -4.03 -5.49
C ILE A 109 -12.48 -4.86 -6.51
N LYS A 110 -11.89 -5.06 -7.70
CA LYS A 110 -12.52 -5.79 -8.82
C LYS A 110 -12.91 -7.22 -8.45
N LEU A 111 -12.10 -7.89 -7.62
CA LEU A 111 -12.34 -9.25 -7.14
C LEU A 111 -13.25 -9.30 -5.90
N GLY A 112 -13.71 -8.16 -5.37
CA GLY A 112 -14.57 -8.10 -4.19
C GLY A 112 -13.89 -8.58 -2.91
N LEU A 113 -12.55 -8.52 -2.84
CA LEU A 113 -11.76 -9.08 -1.75
C LEU A 113 -11.71 -8.19 -0.51
N LEU A 114 -12.03 -6.90 -0.64
CA LEU A 114 -12.06 -5.96 0.47
C LEU A 114 -13.49 -5.92 1.05
N PRO A 115 -13.73 -6.39 2.29
CA PRO A 115 -15.10 -6.52 2.83
C PRO A 115 -15.91 -5.23 2.78
N TYR A 116 -15.28 -4.09 3.07
CA TYR A 116 -15.89 -2.76 3.05
C TYR A 116 -16.10 -2.19 1.65
N PHE A 117 -15.60 -2.85 0.60
CA PHE A 117 -15.80 -2.46 -0.80
C PHE A 117 -16.34 -3.61 -1.67
N ARG A 118 -16.90 -4.67 -1.07
CA ARG A 118 -17.29 -5.89 -1.79
C ARG A 118 -18.25 -5.64 -2.95
N GLU A 119 -19.17 -4.69 -2.80
CA GLU A 119 -20.17 -4.33 -3.81
C GLU A 119 -19.85 -2.99 -4.49
N CYS A 120 -18.58 -2.60 -4.50
CA CYS A 120 -18.13 -1.35 -5.07
C CYS A 120 -17.32 -1.56 -6.36
N TYR A 121 -17.33 -0.56 -7.24
CA TYR A 121 -16.46 -0.53 -8.42
C TYR A 121 -15.85 0.86 -8.63
N ILE A 122 -14.70 0.91 -9.29
CA ILE A 122 -14.00 2.16 -9.60
C ILE A 122 -14.72 2.88 -10.74
N VAL A 123 -15.29 4.05 -10.46
CA VAL A 123 -15.90 4.92 -11.46
C VAL A 123 -14.83 5.76 -12.15
N LYS A 124 -13.91 6.30 -11.37
CA LYS A 124 -12.92 7.25 -11.86
C LYS A 124 -11.62 7.17 -11.07
N ARG A 125 -10.50 7.21 -11.78
CA ARG A 125 -9.16 7.42 -11.22
C ARG A 125 -8.81 8.90 -11.24
N ASN A 126 -8.07 9.37 -10.24
CA ASN A 126 -7.62 10.75 -10.11
C ASN A 126 -8.74 11.81 -10.16
N PRO A 127 -9.93 11.62 -9.53
CA PRO A 127 -10.96 12.65 -9.50
C PRO A 127 -10.45 13.95 -8.83
N SER A 128 -10.79 15.09 -9.44
CA SER A 128 -10.53 16.40 -8.85
C SER A 128 -11.51 16.68 -7.72
N VAL A 129 -11.00 17.09 -6.56
CA VAL A 129 -11.77 17.55 -5.40
C VAL A 129 -11.19 18.88 -4.96
N GLY A 130 -11.90 19.97 -5.27
CA GLY A 130 -11.38 21.33 -5.13
C GLY A 130 -10.04 21.51 -5.88
N ARG A 131 -8.97 21.85 -5.15
CA ARG A 131 -7.61 22.03 -5.70
C ARG A 131 -6.73 20.77 -5.63
N SER A 132 -7.28 19.66 -5.13
CA SER A 132 -6.56 18.40 -4.95
C SER A 132 -7.07 17.34 -5.94
N ARG A 133 -6.32 16.25 -6.06
CA ARG A 133 -6.75 15.03 -6.74
C ARG A 133 -6.60 13.87 -5.77
N LEU A 134 -7.68 13.14 -5.55
CA LEU A 134 -7.67 11.89 -4.81
C LEU A 134 -7.46 10.73 -5.77
N ASP A 135 -7.02 9.57 -5.29
CA ASP A 135 -6.69 8.45 -6.17
C ASP A 135 -7.93 7.85 -6.86
N TYR A 136 -9.06 7.68 -6.15
CA TYR A 136 -10.24 7.01 -6.69
C TYR A 136 -11.58 7.64 -6.26
N LEU A 137 -12.55 7.54 -7.16
CA LEU A 137 -13.98 7.60 -6.87
C LEU A 137 -14.58 6.22 -7.14
N LEU A 138 -15.15 5.60 -6.12
CA LEU A 138 -15.90 4.35 -6.20
C LEU A 138 -17.40 4.62 -6.19
N ARG A 139 -18.16 3.69 -6.75
CA ARG A 139 -19.61 3.59 -6.59
C ARG A 139 -19.92 2.35 -5.77
N CYS A 140 -20.63 2.50 -4.66
CA CYS A 140 -21.08 1.43 -3.78
C CYS A 140 -22.62 1.51 -3.68
N GLY A 141 -23.33 0.69 -4.46
CA GLY A 141 -24.77 0.87 -4.65
C GLY A 141 -25.08 2.25 -5.28
N SER A 142 -25.89 3.07 -4.61
CA SER A 142 -26.20 4.45 -5.04
C SER A 142 -25.20 5.50 -4.52
N SER A 143 -24.27 5.13 -3.64
CA SER A 143 -23.40 6.06 -2.93
C SER A 143 -22.05 6.23 -3.61
N ASP A 144 -21.59 7.47 -3.71
CA ASP A 144 -20.24 7.82 -4.12
C ASP A 144 -19.29 7.75 -2.92
N VAL A 145 -18.13 7.11 -3.12
CA VAL A 145 -17.09 6.96 -2.10
C VAL A 145 -15.75 7.43 -2.64
N PHE A 146 -15.17 8.46 -2.02
CA PHE A 146 -13.82 8.90 -2.35
C PHE A 146 -12.80 8.08 -1.59
N VAL A 147 -11.75 7.64 -2.28
CA VAL A 147 -10.67 6.84 -1.70
C VAL A 147 -9.32 7.43 -2.05
N GLU A 148 -8.48 7.58 -1.03
CA GLU A 148 -7.07 7.87 -1.19
C GLU A 148 -6.24 6.69 -0.70
N THR A 149 -5.23 6.29 -1.47
CA THR A 149 -4.28 5.25 -1.06
C THR A 149 -2.93 5.82 -0.63
N LYS A 150 -2.27 5.17 0.32
CA LYS A 150 -0.95 5.56 0.81
C LYS A 150 -0.05 4.34 0.96
N SER A 151 1.16 4.41 0.42
CA SER A 151 2.17 3.38 0.61
C SER A 151 2.64 3.35 2.07
N ALA A 152 2.45 2.23 2.77
CA ALA A 152 2.95 1.98 4.11
C ALA A 152 4.00 0.86 4.06
N VAL A 153 5.21 1.19 3.62
CA VAL A 153 6.30 0.23 3.39
C VAL A 153 7.44 0.35 4.40
N MET A 154 7.33 1.25 5.38
CA MET A 154 8.28 1.34 6.48
C MET A 154 7.91 0.31 7.54
N ARG A 155 8.89 -0.43 8.05
CA ARG A 155 8.66 -1.43 9.10
C ARG A 155 8.93 -0.85 10.49
N GLY A 156 7.95 -0.96 11.37
CA GLY A 156 8.07 -0.65 12.79
C GLY A 156 8.78 -1.75 13.59
N PRO A 157 9.30 -1.41 14.78
CA PRO A 157 10.10 -2.33 15.60
C PRO A 157 9.32 -3.56 16.11
N ARG A 158 7.98 -3.54 16.12
CA ARG A 158 7.15 -4.68 16.54
C ARG A 158 6.49 -5.40 15.37
N GLY A 159 6.86 -5.06 14.14
CA GLY A 159 6.31 -5.62 12.91
C GLY A 159 5.12 -4.82 12.35
N GLU A 160 4.97 -3.55 12.73
CA GLU A 160 3.98 -2.66 12.14
C GLU A 160 4.38 -2.24 10.73
N ALA A 161 3.40 -2.03 9.85
CA ALA A 161 3.58 -1.22 8.64
C ALA A 161 3.32 0.25 8.99
N MET A 162 4.16 1.15 8.50
CA MET A 162 4.17 2.55 8.94
C MET A 162 4.14 3.53 7.78
N TYR A 163 3.49 4.67 8.03
CA TYR A 163 3.47 5.83 7.14
C TYR A 163 3.39 7.13 7.97
N PRO A 164 4.05 8.23 7.53
CA PRO A 164 5.02 8.30 6.45
C PRO A 164 6.44 8.03 6.95
N ASP A 165 7.40 7.86 6.05
CA ASP A 165 8.83 7.75 6.41
C ASP A 165 9.57 9.11 6.40
N CYS A 166 8.89 10.18 5.96
CA CYS A 166 9.35 11.56 5.99
C CYS A 166 8.18 12.55 5.95
N GLU A 167 8.47 13.83 6.18
CA GLU A 167 7.47 14.89 6.14
C GLU A 167 6.74 14.95 4.79
N THR A 168 5.41 15.13 4.82
CA THR A 168 4.56 15.01 3.63
C THR A 168 3.42 16.03 3.62
N SER A 169 3.71 17.22 3.09
CA SER A 169 2.69 18.27 2.87
C SER A 169 1.53 17.80 1.97
N ARG A 170 1.81 16.94 0.98
CA ARG A 170 0.78 16.32 0.13
C ARG A 170 -0.11 15.37 0.93
N GLY A 171 0.47 14.54 1.78
CA GLY A 171 -0.28 13.64 2.65
C GLY A 171 -1.22 14.39 3.58
N ARG A 172 -0.69 15.41 4.28
CA ARG A 172 -1.48 16.30 5.16
C ARG A 172 -2.67 16.93 4.41
N ARG A 173 -2.42 17.47 3.20
CA ARG A 173 -3.47 18.07 2.35
C ARG A 173 -4.56 17.07 1.97
N HIS A 174 -4.18 15.84 1.60
CA HIS A 174 -5.15 14.83 1.19
C HIS A 174 -6.03 14.37 2.36
N ILE A 175 -5.44 14.23 3.57
CA ILE A 175 -6.20 13.93 4.79
C ILE A 175 -7.23 15.03 5.07
N ALA A 176 -6.83 16.31 4.98
CA ALA A 176 -7.75 17.43 5.15
C ALA A 176 -8.90 17.40 4.12
N VAL A 177 -8.62 17.12 2.85
CA VAL A 177 -9.66 17.00 1.81
C VAL A 177 -10.65 15.88 2.11
N LEU A 178 -10.18 14.71 2.57
CA LEU A 178 -11.07 13.62 2.98
C LEU A 178 -11.94 14.02 4.17
N ALA A 179 -11.37 14.74 5.15
CA ALA A 179 -12.09 15.21 6.31
C ALA A 179 -13.22 16.20 5.95
N GLU A 180 -12.99 17.08 4.99
CA GLU A 180 -14.02 18.01 4.48
C GLU A 180 -15.14 17.26 3.71
N LEU A 181 -14.78 16.24 2.91
CA LEU A 181 -15.76 15.38 2.24
C LEU A 181 -16.64 14.64 3.26
N ALA A 182 -16.02 14.03 4.27
CA ALA A 182 -16.72 13.30 5.31
C ALA A 182 -17.64 14.22 6.13
N SER A 183 -17.17 15.41 6.49
CA SER A 183 -17.97 16.43 7.20
C SER A 183 -19.18 16.91 6.37
N SER A 184 -19.08 16.81 5.04
CA SER A 184 -20.17 17.13 4.11
C SER A 184 -21.12 15.95 3.85
N GLY A 185 -20.96 14.84 4.57
CA GLY A 185 -21.78 13.63 4.41
C GLY A 185 -21.39 12.73 3.24
N ILE A 186 -20.24 12.98 2.59
CA ILE A 186 -19.74 12.15 1.49
C ILE A 186 -18.77 11.11 2.06
N ALA A 187 -19.01 9.84 1.77
CA ALA A 187 -18.15 8.75 2.24
C ALA A 187 -16.70 8.93 1.73
N ALA A 188 -15.75 8.93 2.66
CA ALA A 188 -14.35 9.18 2.39
C ALA A 188 -13.47 8.14 3.11
N TYR A 189 -12.59 7.48 2.36
CA TYR A 189 -11.69 6.46 2.87
C TYR A 189 -10.23 6.85 2.65
N LEU A 190 -9.42 6.58 3.67
CA LEU A 190 -7.97 6.58 3.56
C LEU A 190 -7.47 5.15 3.76
N VAL A 191 -6.89 4.58 2.70
CA VAL A 191 -6.42 3.19 2.71
C VAL A 191 -4.90 3.14 2.68
N PHE A 192 -4.30 2.56 3.70
CA PHE A 192 -2.87 2.28 3.74
C PHE A 192 -2.58 0.93 3.08
N VAL A 193 -1.72 0.93 2.06
CA VAL A 193 -1.22 -0.29 1.44
C VAL A 193 0.05 -0.69 2.20
N SER A 194 -0.13 -1.58 3.17
CA SER A 194 0.92 -2.21 3.96
C SER A 194 1.67 -3.21 3.10
N ALA A 195 2.55 -2.70 2.24
CA ALA A 195 3.29 -3.48 1.25
C ALA A 195 4.62 -4.03 1.82
N VAL A 196 4.61 -4.37 3.11
CA VAL A 196 5.68 -5.10 3.80
C VAL A 196 5.17 -6.47 4.19
N CYS A 197 6.01 -7.49 4.06
CA CYS A 197 5.60 -8.85 4.38
C CYS A 197 5.17 -8.97 5.85
N SER A 198 4.00 -9.58 6.09
CA SER A 198 3.52 -9.89 7.45
C SER A 198 3.43 -8.67 8.38
N ALA A 199 2.90 -7.56 7.87
CA ALA A 199 2.46 -6.46 8.72
C ALA A 199 1.45 -6.98 9.75
N LYS A 200 1.75 -6.82 11.05
CA LYS A 200 0.81 -7.21 12.12
C LYS A 200 -0.34 -6.21 12.28
N CYS A 201 -0.04 -4.95 12.01
CA CYS A 201 -0.97 -3.84 12.03
C CYS A 201 -0.38 -2.65 11.28
N PHE A 202 -1.20 -1.66 11.00
CA PHE A 202 -0.76 -0.35 10.52
C PHE A 202 -0.62 0.63 11.68
N ARG A 203 0.44 1.46 11.67
CA ARG A 203 0.64 2.53 12.65
C ARG A 203 1.15 3.82 11.98
N PRO A 204 0.57 4.99 12.24
CA PRO A 204 1.13 6.24 11.76
C PRO A 204 2.49 6.51 12.43
N ASN A 205 3.43 7.06 11.65
CA ASN A 205 4.78 7.33 12.09
C ASN A 205 5.00 8.81 12.40
N GLU A 206 4.90 9.16 13.67
CA GLU A 206 5.20 10.50 14.16
C GLU A 206 6.65 10.93 13.86
N GLY A 207 7.60 9.98 13.87
CA GLY A 207 9.00 10.26 13.54
C GLY A 207 9.24 10.64 12.08
N GLY A 208 8.32 10.27 11.18
CA GLY A 208 8.33 10.68 9.78
C GLY A 208 7.67 12.03 9.58
N ASP A 209 6.49 12.22 10.17
CA ASP A 209 5.73 13.47 10.13
C ASP A 209 4.87 13.61 11.39
N LYS A 210 5.22 14.58 12.24
CA LYS A 210 4.57 14.82 13.55
C LYS A 210 3.10 15.18 13.45
N GLU A 211 2.66 15.75 12.32
CA GLU A 211 1.27 16.19 12.15
C GLU A 211 0.34 15.05 11.74
N ILE A 212 0.87 13.99 11.12
CA ILE A 212 0.04 12.92 10.55
C ILE A 212 -0.82 12.21 11.61
N PRO A 213 -0.29 11.78 12.78
CA PRO A 213 -1.12 11.14 13.81
C PRO A 213 -2.31 12.00 14.23
N ARG A 214 -2.08 13.29 14.54
CA ARG A 214 -3.12 14.25 14.91
C ARG A 214 -4.16 14.42 13.80
N LEU A 215 -3.71 14.63 12.56
CA LEU A 215 -4.59 14.83 11.41
C LEU A 215 -5.43 13.58 11.10
N LEU A 216 -4.88 12.38 11.31
CA LEU A 216 -5.64 11.13 11.16
C LEU A 216 -6.74 11.04 12.21
N HIS A 217 -6.42 11.34 13.47
CA HIS A 217 -7.42 11.38 14.54
C HIS A 217 -8.58 12.34 14.22
N GLU A 218 -8.24 13.57 13.84
CA GLU A 218 -9.21 14.61 13.49
C GLU A 218 -10.06 14.20 12.28
N ALA A 219 -9.45 13.60 11.26
CA ALA A 219 -10.16 13.11 10.10
C ALA A 219 -11.13 11.97 10.46
N MET A 220 -10.70 11.02 11.32
CA MET A 220 -11.57 9.95 11.81
C MET A 220 -12.74 10.49 12.62
N GLY A 221 -12.51 11.46 13.51
CA GLY A 221 -13.57 12.14 14.27
C GLY A 221 -14.58 12.91 13.39
N ARG A 222 -14.17 13.26 12.16
CA ARG A 222 -15.03 13.87 11.13
C ARG A 222 -15.69 12.85 10.19
N GLY A 223 -15.50 11.55 10.44
CA GLY A 223 -16.14 10.47 9.67
C GLY A 223 -15.30 9.88 8.54
N VAL A 224 -14.01 10.22 8.43
CA VAL A 224 -13.12 9.54 7.47
C VAL A 224 -12.85 8.12 7.96
N ILE A 225 -13.10 7.14 7.10
CA ILE A 225 -12.85 5.73 7.41
C ILE A 225 -11.40 5.39 7.05
N VAL A 226 -10.59 5.09 8.07
CA VAL A 226 -9.20 4.66 7.88
C VAL A 226 -9.13 3.14 7.83
N LYS A 227 -8.47 2.62 6.80
CA LYS A 227 -8.29 1.18 6.57
C LYS A 227 -6.86 0.86 6.16
N SER A 228 -6.49 -0.40 6.27
CA SER A 228 -5.20 -0.89 5.80
C SER A 228 -5.34 -2.27 5.16
N ILE A 229 -4.60 -2.52 4.09
CA ILE A 229 -4.51 -3.84 3.44
C ILE A 229 -3.05 -4.28 3.44
N SER A 230 -2.80 -5.58 3.54
CA SER A 230 -1.44 -6.15 3.47
C SER A 230 -1.22 -6.84 2.14
N ILE A 231 -0.15 -6.47 1.45
CA ILE A 231 0.27 -7.14 0.22
C ILE A 231 1.75 -7.51 0.28
N TYR A 232 2.13 -8.57 -0.44
CA TYR A 232 3.52 -8.94 -0.66
C TYR A 232 3.69 -9.51 -2.07
N MET A 233 4.94 -9.70 -2.49
CA MET A 233 5.27 -10.36 -3.75
C MET A 233 6.20 -11.56 -3.50
N ASN A 234 6.00 -12.66 -4.23
CA ASN A 234 6.95 -13.78 -4.22
C ASN A 234 8.08 -13.56 -5.26
N ASP A 235 9.06 -14.45 -5.29
CA ASP A 235 10.19 -14.41 -6.23
C ASP A 235 9.76 -14.53 -7.71
N SER A 236 8.63 -15.19 -7.96
CA SER A 236 8.04 -15.40 -9.28
C SER A 236 7.23 -14.20 -9.81
N GLY A 237 7.19 -13.10 -9.04
CA GLY A 237 6.52 -11.85 -9.41
C GLY A 237 5.01 -11.83 -9.20
N GLU A 238 4.47 -12.80 -8.49
CA GLU A 238 3.07 -12.84 -8.12
C GLU A 238 2.86 -11.98 -6.88
N VAL A 239 1.88 -11.07 -6.96
CA VAL A 239 1.51 -10.17 -5.87
C VAL A 239 0.25 -10.70 -5.22
N PHE A 240 0.28 -10.83 -3.90
CA PHE A 240 -0.79 -11.41 -3.09
C PHE A 240 -1.37 -10.37 -2.14
N LEU A 241 -2.68 -10.46 -1.90
CA LEU A 241 -3.37 -9.86 -0.75
C LEU A 241 -3.29 -10.84 0.42
N SER A 242 -2.44 -10.57 1.41
CA SER A 242 -2.34 -11.41 2.61
C SER A 242 -3.39 -11.08 3.67
N ASP A 243 -3.85 -9.82 3.73
CA ASP A 243 -4.86 -9.40 4.68
C ASP A 243 -5.69 -8.24 4.09
N PRO A 244 -7.03 -8.39 3.94
CA PRO A 244 -7.90 -7.35 3.39
C PRO A 244 -8.28 -6.24 4.37
N ASP A 245 -8.02 -6.39 5.68
CA ASP A 245 -8.37 -5.40 6.71
C ASP A 245 -7.40 -5.48 7.91
N VAL A 246 -6.15 -5.11 7.64
CA VAL A 246 -5.07 -5.11 8.63
C VAL A 246 -5.46 -4.20 9.80
N PRO A 247 -5.38 -4.65 11.07
CA PRO A 247 -5.72 -3.85 12.23
C PRO A 247 -4.94 -2.54 12.30
N LEU A 248 -5.54 -1.50 12.86
CA LEU A 248 -4.85 -0.24 13.12
C LEU A 248 -4.31 -0.25 14.56
N CYS A 249 -2.99 -0.22 14.73
CA CYS A 249 -2.32 -0.01 16.01
C CYS A 249 -2.19 1.49 16.27
N LEU A 250 -3.32 2.18 16.37
CA LEU A 250 -3.34 3.56 16.82
C LEU A 250 -3.20 3.50 18.36
N GLY A 251 -2.23 4.22 18.94
CA GLY A 251 -2.01 4.22 20.40
C GLY A 251 -3.26 4.62 21.16
N ASP A 252 -3.24 4.50 22.49
CA ASP A 252 -4.42 4.72 23.35
C ASP A 252 -5.12 6.09 23.10
N ASP A 253 -4.39 7.09 22.62
CA ASP A 253 -4.90 8.44 22.28
C ASP A 253 -5.66 8.54 20.93
N LEU A 254 -5.74 7.46 20.16
CA LEU A 254 -6.26 7.46 18.79
C LEU A 254 -7.37 6.42 18.55
N GLN A 255 -7.78 5.69 19.58
CA GLN A 255 -8.94 4.81 19.51
C GLN A 255 -10.21 5.66 19.74
N LEU A 256 -11.14 5.63 18.78
CA LEU A 256 -12.49 6.20 18.91
C LEU A 256 -13.46 5.11 19.37
#